data_AF-A0A428WKH5-F1
#
_entry.id   AF-A0A428WKH5-F1
#
_cell.length_a   1.000
_cell.length_b   1.000
_cell.length_c   1.000
_cell.angle_alpha   90.00
_cell.angle_beta   90.00
_cell.angle_gamma   90.00
#
_symmetry.space_group_name_H-M   'P 1'
#
loop_
_entity.id
_entity.type
_entity.pdbx_description
1 polymer ?
#
loop_
_entity_poly.entity_id
_entity_poly.type
_entity_poly.pdbx_seq_one_letter_code
_entity_poly.pdbx_strand_id
1 'polypeptide(L)' 'MICWFCAKAARGTCRFCGRGVCEDHARFGPYLLQVSRSVNRDRAEALVVEDAVQCGTCRPRPQPVAMPELD' A
#
# COMPACT_ATOMS: atom_id res chain seq x y z
N MET A 1 -17.18 -4.57 -9.57
CA MET A 1 -15.86 -5.15 -9.91
C MET A 1 -15.72 -6.54 -9.28
N ILE A 2 -14.79 -7.36 -9.74
CA ILE A 2 -14.63 -8.77 -9.31
C ILE A 2 -13.36 -8.93 -8.45
N CYS A 3 -13.39 -9.83 -7.46
CA CYS A 3 -12.22 -10.18 -6.64
C CYS A 3 -11.20 -10.95 -7.48
N TRP A 4 -9.95 -10.49 -7.44
CA TRP A 4 -8.83 -11.07 -8.18
C TRP A 4 -8.56 -12.55 -7.86
N PHE A 5 -8.85 -13.00 -6.63
CA PHE A 5 -8.45 -14.34 -6.17
C PHE A 5 -9.53 -15.41 -6.32
N CYS A 6 -10.81 -15.05 -6.29
CA CYS A 6 -11.90 -16.04 -6.23
C CYS A 6 -13.13 -15.69 -7.08
N ALA A 7 -13.04 -14.65 -7.91
CA ALA A 7 -14.13 -14.20 -8.77
C ALA A 7 -15.45 -13.77 -8.07
N LYS A 8 -15.52 -13.78 -6.73
CA LYS A 8 -16.63 -13.18 -5.97
C LYS A 8 -16.70 -11.67 -6.20
N ALA A 9 -17.82 -11.04 -5.88
CA ALA A 9 -17.95 -9.59 -5.90
C ALA A 9 -16.89 -8.94 -4.98
N ALA A 10 -16.14 -7.97 -5.49
CA ALA A 10 -15.19 -7.24 -4.65
C ALA A 10 -15.93 -6.19 -3.80
N ARG A 11 -15.37 -5.93 -2.62
CA ARG A 11 -15.84 -4.92 -1.67
C ARG A 11 -14.90 -3.72 -1.57
N GLY A 12 -13.69 -3.84 -2.10
CA GLY A 12 -12.72 -2.75 -2.15
C GLY A 12 -11.62 -3.00 -3.17
N THR A 13 -10.71 -2.02 -3.25
CA THR A 13 -9.61 -2.00 -4.20
C THR A 13 -8.29 -1.88 -3.45
N CYS A 14 -7.32 -2.73 -3.75
CA CYS A 14 -6.00 -2.68 -3.14
C CYS A 14 -5.32 -1.34 -3.43
N ARG A 15 -4.90 -0.64 -2.37
CA ARG A 15 -4.29 0.69 -2.46
C ARG A 15 -2.98 0.72 -3.26
N PHE A 16 -2.27 -0.40 -3.32
CA PHE A 16 -0.97 -0.50 -3.98
C PHE A 16 -1.03 -0.93 -5.45
N CYS A 17 -1.93 -1.86 -5.82
CA CYS A 17 -1.95 -2.43 -7.18
C CYS A 17 -3.30 -2.32 -7.91
N GLY A 18 -4.34 -1.78 -7.29
CA GLY A 18 -5.64 -1.58 -7.94
C GLY A 18 -6.50 -2.84 -8.12
N ARG A 19 -6.06 -4.02 -7.65
CA ARG A 19 -6.88 -5.26 -7.70
C ARG A 19 -8.13 -5.12 -6.83
N GLY A 20 -9.27 -5.61 -7.34
CA GLY A 20 -10.47 -5.80 -6.53
C GLY A 20 -10.31 -6.97 -5.54
N VAL A 21 -10.79 -6.79 -4.30
CA VAL A 21 -10.76 -7.82 -3.25
C VAL A 21 -12.12 -7.96 -2.56
N CYS A 22 -12.56 -9.20 -2.30
CA CYS A 22 -13.72 -9.50 -1.46
C CYS A 22 -13.34 -9.46 0.03
N GLU A 23 -14.32 -9.56 0.92
CA GLU A 23 -14.11 -9.57 2.38
C GLU A 23 -13.11 -10.63 2.86
N ASP A 24 -13.15 -11.84 2.30
CA ASP A 24 -12.22 -12.93 2.66
C ASP A 24 -10.75 -12.61 2.34
N HIS A 25 -10.51 -11.92 1.24
CA HIS A 25 -9.16 -11.63 0.71
C HIS A 25 -8.69 -10.21 1.00
N ALA A 26 -9.57 -9.35 1.50
CA ALA A 26 -9.19 -8.03 1.96
C ALA A 26 -8.28 -8.17 3.19
N ARG A 27 -7.20 -7.40 3.16
CA ARG A 27 -6.35 -7.11 4.31
C ARG A 27 -6.32 -5.61 4.52
N PHE A 28 -5.96 -5.20 5.73
CA PHE A 28 -5.89 -3.80 6.11
C PHE A 28 -4.53 -3.55 6.75
N GLY A 29 -3.96 -2.38 6.47
CA GLY A 29 -2.67 -2.01 7.02
C GLY A 29 -2.21 -0.65 6.51
N PRO A 30 -1.12 -0.12 7.08
CA PRO A 30 -0.77 1.27 6.95
C PRO A 30 -0.39 1.63 5.51
N TYR A 31 -0.81 2.81 5.09
CA TYR A 31 -0.41 3.44 3.86
C TYR A 31 0.15 4.84 4.15
N LEU A 32 1.42 5.06 3.82
CA LEU A 32 2.07 6.37 3.90
C LEU A 32 1.52 7.27 2.79
N LEU A 33 0.66 8.21 3.14
CA LEU A 33 0.07 9.17 2.21
C LEU A 33 1.07 10.25 1.81
N GLN A 34 1.87 10.70 2.78
CA GLN A 34 2.88 11.73 2.60
C GLN A 34 4.02 11.51 3.58
N VAL A 35 5.25 11.75 3.13
CA VAL A 35 6.44 11.81 3.98
C VAL A 35 7.03 13.22 3.88
N SER A 36 7.42 13.80 5.02
CA SER A 36 8.05 15.13 5.09
C SER A 36 9.15 15.14 6.16
N ARG A 37 10.04 16.13 6.12
CA ARG A 37 11.04 16.36 7.17
C ARG A 37 10.57 17.47 8.10
N SER A 38 10.50 17.20 9.39
CA SER A 38 10.24 18.20 10.41
C SER A 38 11.52 18.96 10.71
N VAL A 39 11.54 20.26 10.40
CA VAL A 39 12.68 21.14 10.74
C VAL A 39 12.84 21.25 12.26
N ASN A 40 11.72 21.41 12.98
CA ASN A 40 11.75 21.62 14.43
C ASN A 40 12.13 20.37 15.23
N ARG A 41 11.85 19.18 14.70
CA ARG A 41 12.11 17.90 15.39
C ARG A 41 13.26 17.11 14.80
N ASP A 42 13.93 17.70 13.81
CA ASP A 42 15.05 17.14 13.04
C ASP A 42 14.88 15.66 12.65
N ARG A 43 13.67 15.30 12.21
CA ARG A 43 13.33 13.91 11.84
C ARG A 43 12.34 13.83 10.69
N ALA A 44 12.30 12.68 10.03
CA ALA A 44 11.26 12.37 9.05
C ALA A 44 9.94 12.02 9.76
N GLU A 45 8.84 12.43 9.15
CA GLU A 45 7.48 12.19 9.63
C GLU A 45 6.58 11.84 8.46
N ALA A 46 5.46 11.16 8.75
CA ALA A 46 4.53 10.75 7.72
C ALA A 46 3.08 10.88 8.17
N LEU A 47 2.22 11.23 7.21
CA LEU A 47 0.77 11.07 7.33
C LEU A 47 0.42 9.64 6.92
N VAL A 48 -0.19 8.89 7.83
CA VAL A 48 -0.48 7.46 7.66
C VAL A 48 -1.99 7.24 7.66
N VAL A 49 -2.46 6.43 6.71
CA VAL A 49 -3.81 5.84 6.74
C VAL A 49 -3.66 4.40 7.24
N GLU A 50 -4.08 4.13 8.47
CA GLU A 50 -3.84 2.84 9.15
C GLU A 50 -4.56 1.66 8.49
N ASP A 51 -5.82 1.83 8.09
CA ASP A 51 -6.66 0.74 7.57
C ASP A 51 -6.88 0.82 6.06
N ALA A 52 -5.81 1.07 5.29
CA ALA A 52 -5.91 1.05 3.84
C ALA A 52 -6.16 -0.39 3.35
N VAL A 53 -7.05 -0.56 2.37
CA VAL A 53 -7.34 -1.88 1.76
C VAL A 53 -6.10 -2.38 1.01
N GLN A 54 -5.71 -3.62 1.28
CA GLN A 54 -4.60 -4.33 0.67
C GLN A 54 -5.03 -5.72 0.19
N CYS A 55 -4.38 -6.24 -0.84
CA CYS A 55 -4.67 -7.59 -1.36
C CYS A 55 -3.85 -8.71 -0.71
N GLY A 56 -2.98 -8.39 0.25
CA GLY A 56 -2.10 -9.37 0.92
C GLY A 56 -0.97 -9.97 0.06
N THR A 57 -1.01 -9.83 -1.26
CA THR A 57 0.07 -10.26 -2.18
C THR A 57 1.05 -9.12 -2.49
N CYS A 58 0.61 -7.87 -2.41
CA CYS A 58 1.52 -6.72 -2.53
C CYS A 58 2.50 -6.74 -1.36
N ARG A 59 3.79 -6.90 -1.65
CA ARG A 59 4.87 -6.87 -0.67
C ARG A 59 5.90 -5.85 -1.17
N PRO A 60 5.91 -4.61 -0.63
CA PRO A 60 7.01 -3.68 -0.93
C PRO A 60 8.33 -4.33 -0.52
N ARG A 61 9.39 -4.07 -1.29
CA ARG A 61 10.73 -4.55 -0.95
C ARG A 61 11.16 -3.90 0.37
N PRO A 62 11.81 -4.64 1.27
CA PRO A 62 12.27 -4.08 2.55
C PRO A 62 13.43 -3.08 2.36
N GLN A 63 14.14 -3.16 1.24
CA GLN A 63 15.23 -2.25 0.88
C GLN A 63 14.95 -1.60 -0.48
N PRO A 64 15.39 -0.34 -0.68
CA PRO A 64 15.43 0.29 -1.99
C PRO A 64 16.19 -0.57 -3.02
N VAL A 65 15.82 -0.44 -4.29
CA VAL A 65 16.48 -1.13 -5.40
C VAL A 65 17.35 -0.11 -6.14
N ALA A 66 18.60 -0.47 -6.44
CA ALA A 66 19.47 0.38 -7.25
C ALA A 66 18.92 0.48 -8.69
N MET A 67 18.98 1.69 -9.27
CA MET A 67 18.53 1.98 -10.63
C MET A 67 19.68 2.62 -11.43
N PRO A 68 20.75 1.86 -11.74
CA PRO A 68 21.95 2.39 -12.41
C PRO A 68 21.65 2.97 -13.81
N GLU A 69 20.53 2.61 -14.42
CA GLU A 69 20.07 3.19 -15.68
C GLU A 69 19.58 4.65 -15.57
N LEU A 70 19.46 5.19 -14.34
CA LEU A 70 18.98 6.55 -14.07
C LEU A 70 20.05 7.48 -13.46
N ASP A 71 21.30 7.01 -13.31
CA ASP A 71 22.42 7.79 -12.76
C ASP A 71 23.13 8.68 -13.82
#